data_AF-A0A7J5YGA1-F1
#
_entry.id   AF-A0A7J5YGA1-F1
#
_cell.length_a   1.000
_cell.length_b   1.000
_cell.length_c   1.000
_cell.angle_alpha   90.00
_cell.angle_beta   90.00
_cell.angle_gamma   90.00
#
_symmetry.space_group_name_H-M   'P 1'
#
loop_
_entity.id
_entity.type
_entity.pdbx_description
1 polymer ?
#
loop_
_entity_poly.entity_id
_entity_poly.type
_entity_poly.pdbx_seq_one_letter_code
_entity_poly.pdbx_strand_id
1 'polypeptide(L)'
;MHKDHKTKVEANQAFDGLVATILSKKAKLMEVLEEKQEAAEQKDKALSRQVFLEFCELHMTSVKMEEVLKTEDEFRLLQNLPSIPSATNTKHCYTERQSLLQVEKVCRAVAKIEETLNETHGQDYQRGPSGGYGRGGL
;
A
#
# COMPACT_ATOMS: atom_id res chain seq x y z
N MET A 1 -44.18 -25.92 -6.62
CA MET A 1 -42.83 -26.52 -6.54
C MET A 1 -41.84 -26.01 -7.59
N HIS A 2 -42.24 -25.60 -8.81
CA HIS A 2 -41.28 -25.13 -9.83
C HIS A 2 -40.70 -23.72 -9.60
N LYS A 3 -41.45 -22.85 -8.89
CA LYS A 3 -41.07 -21.44 -8.69
C LYS A 3 -39.91 -21.27 -7.70
N ASP A 4 -39.96 -21.96 -6.56
CA ASP A 4 -38.89 -21.93 -5.54
C ASP A 4 -37.54 -22.40 -6.06
N HIS A 5 -37.52 -23.45 -6.88
CA HIS A 5 -36.27 -23.94 -7.47
C HIS A 5 -35.64 -22.89 -8.39
N LYS A 6 -36.46 -22.19 -9.19
CA LYS A 6 -35.98 -21.13 -10.09
C LYS A 6 -35.37 -19.97 -9.30
N THR A 7 -36.04 -19.50 -8.25
CA THR A 7 -35.56 -18.39 -7.42
C THR A 7 -34.26 -18.73 -6.69
N LYS A 8 -34.11 -19.98 -6.23
CA LYS A 8 -32.86 -20.45 -5.60
C LYS A 8 -31.68 -20.46 -6.59
N VAL A 9 -31.91 -20.91 -7.82
CA VAL A 9 -30.87 -20.91 -8.87
C VAL A 9 -30.44 -19.48 -9.22
N GLU A 10 -31.40 -18.57 -9.38
CA GLU A 10 -31.12 -17.15 -9.66
C GLU A 10 -30.31 -16.50 -8.52
N ALA A 11 -30.66 -16.77 -7.26
CA ALA A 11 -29.90 -16.29 -6.11
C ALA A 11 -28.46 -16.82 -6.08
N ASN A 12 -28.26 -18.12 -6.30
CA ASN A 12 -26.92 -18.72 -6.36
C ASN A 12 -26.07 -18.09 -7.48
N GLN A 13 -26.65 -17.91 -8.66
CA GLN A 13 -25.95 -17.26 -9.79
C GLN A 13 -25.55 -15.81 -9.47
N ALA A 14 -26.41 -15.07 -8.75
CA ALA A 14 -26.09 -13.71 -8.32
C ALA A 14 -24.90 -13.70 -7.32
N PHE A 15 -24.87 -14.63 -6.37
CA PHE A 15 -23.74 -14.78 -5.45
C PHE A 15 -22.45 -15.18 -6.16
N ASP A 16 -22.52 -16.16 -7.08
CA ASP A 16 -21.36 -16.57 -7.88
C ASP A 16 -20.80 -15.39 -8.68
N GLY A 17 -21.67 -14.58 -9.30
CA GLY A 17 -21.29 -13.36 -10.01
C GLY A 17 -20.64 -12.30 -9.12
N LEU A 18 -21.16 -12.13 -7.89
CA LEU A 18 -20.58 -11.23 -6.89
C LEU A 18 -19.18 -11.69 -6.46
N VAL A 19 -19.02 -12.98 -6.14
CA VAL A 19 -17.73 -13.58 -5.75
C VAL A 19 -16.71 -13.41 -6.87
N ALA A 20 -17.09 -13.73 -8.12
CA ALA A 20 -16.22 -13.55 -9.28
C ALA A 20 -15.78 -12.08 -9.45
N THR A 21 -16.71 -11.13 -9.24
CA THR A 21 -16.41 -9.69 -9.31
C THR A 21 -15.43 -9.26 -8.22
N ILE A 22 -15.64 -9.70 -6.97
CA ILE A 22 -14.75 -9.39 -5.85
C ILE A 22 -13.35 -9.94 -6.10
N LEU A 23 -13.23 -11.19 -6.53
CA LEU A 23 -11.94 -11.82 -6.83
C LEU A 23 -11.21 -11.10 -7.97
N SER A 24 -11.92 -10.76 -9.05
CA SER A 24 -11.34 -9.99 -10.16
C SER A 24 -10.84 -8.62 -9.73
N LYS A 25 -11.61 -7.90 -8.89
CA LYS A 25 -11.23 -6.59 -8.37
C LYS A 25 -10.07 -6.68 -7.39
N LYS A 26 -10.04 -7.70 -6.51
CA LYS A 26 -8.92 -7.97 -5.60
C LYS A 26 -7.62 -8.15 -6.38
N ALA A 27 -7.63 -9.00 -7.42
CA ALA A 27 -6.45 -9.25 -8.24
C ALA A 27 -5.90 -7.96 -8.86
N LYS A 28 -6.77 -7.15 -9.49
CA LYS A 28 -6.39 -5.87 -10.09
C LYS A 28 -5.85 -4.87 -9.07
N LEU A 29 -6.41 -4.82 -7.87
CA LEU A 29 -5.93 -3.94 -6.81
C LEU A 29 -4.55 -4.36 -6.30
N MET A 30 -4.31 -5.67 -6.15
CA MET A 30 -3.00 -6.20 -5.76
C MET A 30 -1.93 -5.87 -6.79
N GLU A 31 -2.21 -6.09 -8.07
CA GLU A 31 -1.32 -5.73 -9.18
C GLU A 31 -0.91 -4.24 -9.12
N VAL A 32 -1.88 -3.34 -8.98
CA VAL A 32 -1.60 -1.89 -8.87
C VAL A 32 -0.79 -1.53 -7.61
N LEU A 33 -0.98 -2.24 -6.50
CA LEU A 33 -0.19 -2.02 -5.29
C LEU A 33 1.25 -2.51 -5.46
N GLU A 34 1.44 -3.67 -6.08
CA GLU A 34 2.76 -4.24 -6.38
C GLU A 34 3.55 -3.34 -7.33
N GLU A 35 2.94 -2.88 -8.43
CA GLU A 35 3.57 -1.95 -9.38
C GLU A 35 4.03 -0.65 -8.71
N LYS A 36 3.18 -0.08 -7.84
CA LYS A 36 3.51 1.14 -7.10
C LYS A 36 4.64 0.92 -6.10
N GLN A 37 4.62 -0.22 -5.42
CA GLN A 37 5.67 -0.59 -4.47
C GLN A 37 7.00 -0.80 -5.20
N GLU A 38 7.01 -1.51 -6.32
CA GLU A 38 8.23 -1.69 -7.12
C GLU A 38 8.78 -0.36 -7.63
N ALA A 39 7.91 0.52 -8.15
CA ALA A 39 8.33 1.85 -8.59
C ALA A 39 8.94 2.69 -7.44
N ALA A 40 8.37 2.60 -6.24
CA ALA A 40 8.91 3.24 -5.05
C ALA A 40 10.29 2.66 -4.68
N GLU A 41 10.44 1.34 -4.66
CA GLU A 41 11.69 0.67 -4.35
C GLU A 41 12.80 0.97 -5.36
N GLN A 42 12.47 1.03 -6.66
CA GLN A 42 13.44 1.39 -7.69
C GLN A 42 13.92 2.83 -7.52
N LYS A 43 13.00 3.74 -7.18
CA LYS A 43 13.35 5.13 -6.88
C LYS A 43 14.26 5.23 -5.66
N ASP A 44 13.96 4.51 -4.60
CA ASP A 44 14.77 4.51 -3.38
C ASP A 44 16.15 3.87 -3.62
N LYS A 45 16.24 2.80 -4.41
CA LYS A 45 17.51 2.20 -4.85
C LYS A 45 18.35 3.19 -5.67
N ALA A 46 17.73 3.92 -6.60
CA ALA A 46 18.43 4.93 -7.39
C ALA A 46 18.96 6.08 -6.51
N LEU A 47 18.16 6.56 -5.57
CA LEU A 47 18.55 7.59 -4.62
C LEU A 47 19.69 7.10 -3.71
N SER A 48 19.58 5.89 -3.17
CA SER A 48 20.63 5.29 -2.33
C SER A 48 21.96 5.15 -3.09
N ARG A 49 21.92 4.70 -4.35
CA ARG A 49 23.11 4.63 -5.21
C ARG A 49 23.73 6.01 -5.44
N GLN A 50 22.91 7.02 -5.71
CA GLN A 50 23.39 8.40 -5.88
C GLN A 50 24.08 8.90 -4.61
N VAL A 51 23.43 8.75 -3.46
CA VAL A 51 24.00 9.19 -2.16
C VAL A 51 25.29 8.43 -1.83
N PHE A 52 25.35 7.12 -2.11
CA PHE A 52 26.56 6.34 -1.89
C PHE A 52 27.71 6.78 -2.81
N LEU A 53 27.42 7.08 -4.07
CA LEU A 53 28.41 7.60 -5.01
C LEU A 53 28.95 8.96 -4.54
N GLU A 54 28.06 9.88 -4.16
CA GLU A 54 28.44 11.19 -3.59
C GLU A 54 29.30 11.03 -2.34
N PHE A 55 28.95 10.11 -1.44
CA PHE A 55 29.76 9.78 -0.27
C PHE A 55 31.15 9.27 -0.66
N CYS A 56 31.25 8.35 -1.62
CA CYS A 56 32.55 7.84 -2.09
C CYS A 56 33.41 8.94 -2.70
N GLU A 57 32.85 9.81 -3.54
CA GLU A 57 33.57 10.93 -4.15
C GLU A 57 34.08 11.93 -3.10
N LEU A 58 33.23 12.27 -2.12
CA LEU A 58 33.60 13.11 -0.99
C LEU A 58 34.70 12.46 -0.14
N HIS A 59 34.57 11.16 0.16
CA HIS A 59 35.57 10.42 0.92
C HIS A 59 36.93 10.40 0.20
N MET A 60 36.94 10.11 -1.11
CA MET A 60 38.17 10.12 -1.92
C MET A 60 38.82 11.50 -1.94
N THR A 61 38.00 12.56 -2.03
CA THR A 61 38.48 13.95 -1.99
C THR A 61 39.10 14.27 -0.63
N SER A 62 38.46 13.84 0.47
CA SER A 62 38.96 14.01 1.83
C SER A 62 40.30 13.31 2.04
N VAL A 63 40.42 12.05 1.63
CA VAL A 63 41.68 11.29 1.74
C VAL A 63 42.80 11.97 0.96
N LYS A 64 42.53 12.40 -0.27
CA LYS A 64 43.52 13.13 -1.09
C LYS A 64 43.93 14.44 -0.43
N MET A 65 42.98 15.17 0.15
CA MET A 65 43.26 16.43 0.85
C MET A 65 44.11 16.22 2.10
N GLU A 66 43.83 15.18 2.89
CA GLU A 66 44.67 14.80 4.04
C GLU A 66 46.10 14.44 3.63
N GLU A 67 46.29 13.78 2.49
CA GLU A 67 47.62 13.44 1.98
C GLU A 67 48.41 14.69 1.60
N VAL A 68 47.81 15.60 0.81
CA VAL A 68 48.45 16.86 0.40
C VAL A 68 48.84 17.70 1.62
N LEU A 69 47.95 17.80 2.63
CA LEU A 69 48.21 18.51 3.89
C LEU A 69 49.40 17.97 4.68
N LYS A 70 49.71 16.67 4.57
CA LYS A 70 50.85 16.04 5.26
C LYS A 70 52.18 16.28 4.54
N THR A 71 52.16 16.58 3.25
CA THR A 71 53.35 16.54 2.38
C THR A 71 53.82 17.89 1.85
N GLU A 72 52.96 18.90 1.78
CA GLU A 72 53.28 20.20 1.16
C GLU A 72 53.44 21.35 2.17
N ASP A 73 54.28 22.32 1.81
CA ASP A 73 54.36 23.63 2.46
C ASP A 73 53.10 24.47 2.18
N GLU A 74 52.68 25.30 3.13
CA GLU A 74 51.37 25.99 3.15
C GLU A 74 51.08 26.80 1.87
N PHE A 75 52.11 27.38 1.25
CA PHE A 75 51.94 28.16 0.01
C PHE A 75 51.66 27.30 -1.23
N ARG A 76 52.21 26.08 -1.31
CA ARG A 76 51.94 25.16 -2.45
C ARG A 76 50.60 24.46 -2.28
N LEU A 77 50.25 24.16 -1.04
CA LEU A 77 48.94 23.63 -0.65
C LEU A 77 47.79 24.47 -1.23
N LEU A 78 47.82 25.79 -1.01
CA LEU A 78 46.78 26.69 -1.49
C LEU A 78 46.64 26.72 -3.02
N GLN A 79 47.72 26.44 -3.76
CA GLN A 79 47.67 26.38 -5.23
C GLN A 79 47.15 25.03 -5.76
N ASN A 80 47.28 23.96 -4.98
CA ASN A 80 47.00 22.58 -5.41
C ASN A 80 45.76 21.95 -4.75
N LEU A 81 44.91 22.74 -4.09
CA LEU A 81 43.73 22.23 -3.42
C LEU A 81 42.78 21.51 -4.39
N PRO A 82 42.35 20.27 -4.07
CA PRO A 82 41.37 19.57 -4.89
C PRO A 82 40.02 20.28 -4.86
N SER A 83 39.34 20.33 -6.01
CA SER A 83 38.01 20.92 -6.12
C SER A 83 37.00 20.06 -5.36
N ILE A 84 36.23 20.68 -4.46
CA ILE A 84 35.22 19.99 -3.66
C ILE A 84 33.99 19.71 -4.54
N PRO A 85 33.44 18.48 -4.57
CA PRO A 85 32.18 18.19 -5.24
C PRO A 85 31.06 19.07 -4.67
N SER A 86 30.30 19.73 -5.54
CA SER A 86 29.12 20.51 -5.11
C SER A 86 28.05 19.55 -4.61
N ALA A 87 27.51 19.79 -3.42
CA ALA A 87 26.43 18.96 -2.87
C ALA A 87 25.21 19.03 -3.80
N THR A 88 24.90 17.91 -4.45
CA THR A 88 23.69 17.77 -5.26
C THR A 88 22.49 17.77 -4.32
N ASN A 89 21.56 18.71 -4.55
CA ASN A 89 20.35 18.88 -3.75
C ASN A 89 19.56 17.55 -3.68
N THR A 90 19.73 16.82 -2.57
CA THR A 90 19.02 15.58 -2.29
C THR A 90 17.55 15.92 -2.07
N LYS A 91 16.75 15.85 -3.15
CA LYS A 91 15.31 16.07 -3.09
C LYS A 91 14.69 15.06 -2.12
N HIS A 92 14.28 15.55 -0.96
CA HIS A 92 13.65 14.78 0.10
C HIS A 92 12.42 14.01 -0.44
N CYS A 93 12.47 12.68 -0.38
CA CYS A 93 11.49 11.83 -1.03
C CYS A 93 10.41 11.35 -0.02
N TYR A 94 9.20 11.87 -0.13
CA TYR A 94 8.04 11.57 0.74
C TYR A 94 7.33 10.25 0.38
N THR A 95 8.07 9.18 0.07
CA THR A 95 7.48 7.95 -0.52
C THR A 95 6.79 7.04 0.50
N GLU A 96 7.37 6.88 1.70
CA GLU A 96 6.91 5.89 2.70
C GLU A 96 5.48 6.16 3.19
N ARG A 97 5.12 7.44 3.37
CA ARG A 97 3.75 7.84 3.75
C ARG A 97 2.71 7.47 2.68
N GLN A 98 3.08 7.41 1.41
CA GLN A 98 2.11 7.14 0.34
C GLN A 98 1.67 5.68 0.29
N SER A 99 2.56 4.72 0.54
CA SER A 99 2.24 3.28 0.50
C SER A 99 1.25 2.89 1.61
N LEU A 100 1.53 3.29 2.85
CA LEU A 100 0.64 3.07 4.01
C LEU A 100 -0.78 3.60 3.76
N LEU A 101 -0.89 4.81 3.19
CA LEU A 101 -2.18 5.43 2.88
C LEU A 101 -3.00 4.67 1.83
N GLN A 102 -2.38 3.91 0.92
CA GLN A 102 -3.10 3.09 -0.06
C GLN A 102 -3.66 1.83 0.58
N VAL A 103 -2.89 1.14 1.42
CA VAL A 103 -3.32 -0.06 2.14
C VAL A 103 -4.52 0.24 3.04
N GLU A 104 -4.45 1.33 3.82
CA GLU A 104 -5.57 1.69 4.69
C GLU A 104 -6.87 2.02 3.91
N LYS A 105 -6.77 2.59 2.71
CA LYS A 105 -7.93 2.83 1.84
C LYS A 105 -8.56 1.52 1.40
N VAL A 106 -7.75 0.53 1.04
CA VAL A 106 -8.23 -0.82 0.67
C VAL A 106 -8.89 -1.48 1.88
N CYS A 107 -8.25 -1.47 3.05
CA CYS A 107 -8.83 -2.04 4.27
C CYS A 107 -10.17 -1.40 4.64
N ARG A 108 -10.28 -0.06 4.55
CA ARG A 108 -11.56 0.65 4.78
C ARG A 108 -12.63 0.25 3.76
N ALA A 109 -12.27 0.07 2.50
CA ALA A 109 -13.22 -0.36 1.47
C ALA A 109 -13.72 -1.78 1.73
N VAL A 110 -12.82 -2.70 2.12
CA VAL A 110 -13.18 -4.08 2.49
C VAL A 110 -14.10 -4.10 3.70
N ALA A 111 -13.78 -3.37 4.77
CA ALA A 111 -14.62 -3.29 5.96
C ALA A 111 -16.04 -2.79 5.65
N LYS A 112 -16.18 -1.81 4.74
CA LYS A 112 -17.50 -1.34 4.28
C LYS A 112 -18.28 -2.41 3.52
N ILE A 113 -17.61 -3.18 2.66
CA ILE A 113 -18.27 -4.29 1.95
C ILE A 113 -18.77 -5.32 2.97
N GLU A 114 -17.94 -5.69 3.95
CA GLU A 114 -18.32 -6.61 5.03
C GLU A 114 -19.51 -6.10 5.85
N GLU A 115 -19.49 -4.81 6.23
CA GLU A 115 -20.60 -4.16 6.94
C GLU A 115 -21.91 -4.26 6.14
N THR A 116 -21.90 -3.87 4.86
CA THR A 116 -23.10 -3.95 4.01
C THR A 116 -23.64 -5.37 3.83
N LEU A 117 -22.76 -6.39 3.81
CA LEU A 117 -23.17 -7.79 3.73
C LEU A 117 -23.75 -8.30 5.07
N ASN A 118 -23.31 -7.77 6.20
CA ASN A 118 -23.81 -8.16 7.52
C ASN A 118 -25.16 -7.50 7.85
N GLU A 119 -25.39 -6.26 7.42
CA GLU A 119 -26.65 -5.52 7.65
C GLU A 119 -27.84 -6.17 6.92
N THR A 120 -27.61 -6.74 5.74
CA THR A 120 -28.65 -7.39 4.92
C THR A 120 -29.19 -8.69 5.51
N HIS A 121 -28.61 -9.21 6.60
CA HIS A 121 -29.02 -10.44 7.29
C HIS A 121 -29.91 -10.22 8.55
N GLY A 122 -30.19 -8.96 8.93
CA GLY A 122 -30.67 -8.63 10.29
C GLY A 122 -32.17 -8.43 10.56
N GLN A 123 -33.09 -8.50 9.59
CA GLN A 123 -34.47 -7.99 9.81
C GLN A 123 -35.64 -9.00 9.81
N ASP A 124 -35.46 -10.29 9.50
CA ASP A 124 -36.63 -11.18 9.24
C ASP A 124 -36.90 -12.28 10.28
N TYR A 125 -36.29 -12.24 11.48
CA TYR A 125 -36.53 -13.25 12.53
C TYR A 125 -37.32 -12.74 13.74
N GLN A 126 -38.42 -11.99 13.57
CA GLN A 126 -39.45 -11.85 14.62
C GLN A 126 -40.87 -11.66 14.06
N ARG A 127 -41.54 -12.75 13.65
CA ARG A 127 -43.02 -12.83 13.68
C ARG A 127 -43.51 -14.27 13.74
N GLY A 128 -43.44 -14.89 14.93
CA GLY A 128 -44.18 -16.12 15.20
C GLY A 128 -45.66 -15.81 15.49
N PRO A 129 -46.63 -16.55 14.93
CA PRO A 129 -48.04 -16.32 15.22
C PRO A 129 -48.34 -16.75 16.66
N SER A 130 -48.80 -15.80 17.48
CA SER A 130 -49.39 -16.09 18.79
C SER A 130 -50.68 -16.86 18.56
N GLY A 131 -50.58 -18.19 18.62
CA GLY A 131 -51.68 -19.12 18.43
C GLY A 131 -52.69 -18.98 19.57
N GLY A 132 -53.86 -18.45 19.24
CA GLY A 132 -55.04 -18.54 20.10
C GLY A 132 -55.49 -19.99 20.20
N TYR A 133 -55.50 -20.52 21.41
CA TYR A 133 -56.30 -21.70 21.74
C TYR A 133 -57.31 -21.30 22.80
N GLY A 134 -58.56 -21.13 22.34
CA GLY A 134 -59.71 -21.26 23.21
C GLY A 134 -59.75 -22.68 23.79
N ARG A 135 -60.11 -22.77 25.07
CA ARG A 135 -60.48 -24.04 25.70
C ARG A 135 -61.75 -23.77 26.49
N GLY A 136 -62.85 -24.39 26.04
CA GLY A 136 -64.13 -24.40 26.74
C GLY A 136 -64.18 -25.42 27.89
N GLY A 137 -65.26 -25.35 28.65
CA GLY A 137 -65.65 -26.22 29.78
C GLY A 137 -65.22 -25.62 31.12
N LEU A 138 -66.09 -25.32 32.08
CA LEU A 138 -67.38 -25.91 32.46
C LEU A 138 -68.42 -24.82 32.80
#